data_AF-A0A1V6CSK1-F1
#
_entry.id   AF-A0A1V6CSK1-F1
#
_cell.length_a   1.000
_cell.length_b   1.000
_cell.length_c   1.000
_cell.angle_alpha   90.00
_cell.angle_beta   90.00
_cell.angle_gamma   90.00
#
_symmetry.space_group_name_H-M   'P 1'
#
loop_
_entity.id
_entity.type
_entity.pdbx_description
1 polymer ?
#
loop_
_entity_poly.entity_id
_entity_poly.type
_entity_poly.pdbx_seq_one_letter_code
_entity_poly.pdbx_strand_id
1 'polypeptide(L)'
;MKTSRRAAFTVIELALAMGITTLVGLSVAAATMVISAAREDAEQYQEYVQSARSTSLRIQSALRKASLITSCTPTTLVYWTGDANSNGQINVSELVRISYDHVNKEVREYQVDLGDLNAVAAAILDATVSLATAMDDAAVRELMSTTYKPYLQDRLLSSSVRSVEFSTDKGAPLTGLVRVRLDVGDQAQAIVVQSAVSLRSPATPRVGIVDRVYVLVGTD
;
A
#
# COMPACT_ATOMS: atom_id res chain seq x y z
N MET A 1 -36.91 -30.25 -71.13
CA MET A 1 -36.89 -30.02 -69.67
C MET A 1 -35.76 -30.86 -69.07
N LYS A 2 -34.64 -30.25 -68.66
CA LYS A 2 -33.46 -30.97 -68.15
C LYS A 2 -33.67 -31.23 -66.65
N THR A 3 -33.96 -32.45 -66.26
CA THR A 3 -34.05 -32.85 -64.85
C THR A 3 -32.63 -33.00 -64.30
N SER A 4 -32.18 -31.99 -63.56
CA SER A 4 -30.91 -32.02 -62.83
C SER A 4 -31.00 -33.10 -61.74
N ARG A 5 -30.28 -34.22 -61.91
CA ARG A 5 -30.07 -35.20 -60.83
C ARG A 5 -29.33 -34.49 -59.70
N ARG A 6 -29.98 -34.32 -58.54
CA ARG A 6 -29.32 -33.86 -57.32
C ARG A 6 -28.44 -35.01 -56.82
N ALA A 7 -27.13 -34.82 -56.85
CA ALA A 7 -26.19 -35.71 -56.19
C ALA A 7 -26.48 -35.68 -54.68
N ALA A 8 -26.90 -36.81 -54.13
CA ALA A 8 -27.04 -36.99 -52.69
C ALA A 8 -25.69 -37.45 -52.13
N PHE A 9 -25.26 -36.84 -51.02
CA PHE A 9 -24.04 -37.24 -50.31
C PHE A 9 -24.14 -38.70 -49.85
N THR A 10 -23.04 -39.43 -49.99
CA THR A 10 -22.89 -40.77 -49.43
C THR A 10 -22.69 -40.68 -47.91
N VAL A 11 -23.10 -41.72 -47.18
CA VAL A 11 -22.96 -41.77 -45.70
C VAL A 11 -21.50 -41.58 -45.25
N ILE A 12 -20.55 -42.07 -46.05
CA ILE A 12 -19.11 -41.94 -45.78
C ILE A 12 -18.67 -40.48 -45.86
N GLU A 13 -19.11 -39.74 -46.89
CA GLU A 13 -18.79 -38.32 -47.03
C GLU A 13 -19.39 -37.49 -45.89
N LEU A 14 -20.59 -37.84 -45.42
CA LEU A 14 -21.20 -37.20 -44.25
C LEU A 14 -20.39 -37.45 -42.98
N ALA A 15 -19.98 -38.69 -42.73
CA ALA A 15 -19.16 -39.04 -41.57
C ALA A 15 -17.80 -38.31 -41.58
N LEU A 16 -17.18 -38.20 -42.77
CA LEU A 16 -15.91 -37.51 -42.94
C LEU A 16 -16.07 -35.99 -42.73
N ALA A 17 -17.12 -35.39 -43.27
CA ALA A 17 -17.44 -33.98 -43.04
C ALA A 17 -17.68 -33.68 -41.55
N MET A 18 -18.41 -34.55 -40.84
CA MET A 18 -18.62 -34.44 -39.40
C MET A 18 -17.29 -34.53 -38.64
N GLY A 19 -16.42 -35.48 -38.98
CA GLY A 19 -15.11 -35.64 -38.35
C GLY A 19 -14.18 -34.43 -38.55
N ILE A 20 -14.16 -33.85 -39.75
CA ILE A 20 -13.39 -32.61 -39.99
C ILE A 20 -13.97 -31.46 -39.16
N THR A 21 -15.29 -31.32 -39.14
CA THR A 21 -15.96 -30.22 -38.41
C THR A 21 -15.71 -30.31 -36.92
N THR A 22 -15.73 -31.52 -36.33
CA THR A 22 -15.43 -31.70 -34.90
C THR A 22 -13.97 -31.40 -34.58
N LEU A 23 -13.02 -31.81 -35.42
CA LEU A 23 -11.60 -31.49 -35.24
C LEU A 23 -11.32 -29.99 -35.32
N VAL A 24 -11.92 -29.30 -36.29
CA VAL A 24 -11.82 -27.83 -36.41
C VAL A 24 -12.47 -27.16 -35.21
N GLY A 25 -13.65 -27.61 -34.80
CA GLY A 25 -14.34 -27.10 -33.60
C GLY A 25 -13.52 -27.25 -32.32
N LEU A 26 -12.90 -28.41 -32.11
CA LEU A 26 -12.00 -28.67 -30.98
C LEU A 26 -10.77 -27.75 -31.02
N SER A 27 -10.18 -27.55 -32.19
CA SER A 27 -9.01 -26.69 -32.35
C SER A 27 -9.32 -25.23 -32.02
N VAL A 28 -10.47 -24.72 -32.48
CA VAL A 28 -10.93 -23.35 -32.17
C VAL A 28 -11.28 -23.20 -30.69
N ALA A 29 -11.93 -24.20 -30.09
CA ALA A 29 -12.25 -24.19 -28.66
C ALA A 29 -10.96 -24.16 -27.81
N ALA A 30 -9.98 -24.99 -28.14
CA ALA A 30 -8.68 -25.00 -27.46
C ALA A 30 -7.95 -23.66 -27.59
N ALA A 31 -7.91 -23.08 -28.80
CA ALA A 31 -7.32 -21.75 -29.01
C ALA A 31 -8.01 -20.66 -28.20
N THR A 32 -9.35 -20.68 -28.15
CA THR A 32 -10.15 -19.71 -27.38
C THR A 32 -9.89 -19.83 -25.88
N MET A 33 -9.76 -21.06 -25.37
CA MET A 33 -9.45 -21.32 -23.97
C MET A 33 -8.08 -20.75 -23.57
N VAL A 34 -7.05 -20.96 -24.40
CA VAL A 34 -5.70 -20.42 -24.15
C VAL A 34 -5.70 -18.89 -24.17
N ILE A 35 -6.40 -18.28 -25.12
CA ILE A 35 -6.52 -16.80 -25.19
C ILE A 35 -7.25 -16.25 -23.96
N SER A 36 -8.32 -16.93 -23.51
CA SER A 36 -9.07 -16.52 -22.32
C SER A 36 -8.20 -16.58 -21.07
N ALA A 37 -7.45 -17.66 -20.88
CA ALA A 37 -6.54 -17.80 -19.75
C ALA A 37 -5.42 -16.74 -19.80
N ALA A 38 -4.81 -16.53 -20.96
CA ALA A 38 -3.79 -15.49 -21.14
C ALA A 38 -4.33 -14.07 -20.88
N ARG A 39 -5.61 -13.82 -21.16
CA ARG A 39 -6.26 -12.53 -20.89
C ARG A 39 -6.51 -12.33 -19.40
N GLU A 40 -7.00 -13.34 -18.69
CA GLU A 40 -7.22 -13.28 -17.24
C GLU A 40 -5.90 -13.00 -16.50
N ASP A 41 -4.83 -13.71 -16.88
CA ASP A 41 -3.47 -13.46 -16.37
C ASP A 41 -3.01 -12.02 -16.65
N ALA A 42 -3.26 -11.50 -17.85
CA ALA A 42 -2.88 -10.14 -18.21
C ALA A 42 -3.70 -9.07 -17.45
N GLU A 43 -5.00 -9.30 -17.22
CA GLU A 43 -5.85 -8.41 -16.44
C GLU A 43 -5.42 -8.37 -14.97
N GLN A 44 -5.14 -9.52 -14.36
CA GLN A 44 -4.63 -9.62 -12.99
C GLN A 44 -3.26 -8.93 -12.83
N TYR A 45 -2.35 -9.16 -13.78
CA TYR A 45 -1.05 -8.47 -13.79
C TYR A 45 -1.22 -6.94 -13.87
N GLN A 46 -2.12 -6.45 -14.73
CA GLN A 46 -2.40 -5.02 -14.84
C GLN A 46 -2.97 -4.45 -13.54
N GLU A 47 -3.85 -5.18 -12.85
CA GLU A 47 -4.37 -4.79 -11.55
C GLU A 47 -3.24 -4.65 -10.52
N TYR A 48 -2.31 -5.60 -10.46
CA TYR A 48 -1.14 -5.50 -9.57
C TYR A 48 -0.25 -4.30 -9.90
N VAL A 49 0.01 -4.00 -11.18
CA VAL A 49 0.79 -2.81 -11.58
C VAL A 49 0.10 -1.53 -11.12
N GLN A 50 -1.21 -1.42 -11.35
CA GLN A 50 -1.98 -0.22 -11.01
C GLN A 50 -2.06 -0.05 -9.49
N SER A 51 -2.32 -1.12 -8.76
CA SER A 51 -2.34 -1.15 -7.29
C SER A 51 -0.99 -0.71 -6.73
N ALA A 52 0.12 -1.33 -7.16
CA ALA A 52 1.46 -1.01 -6.69
C ALA A 52 1.85 0.46 -6.94
N ARG A 53 1.51 1.00 -8.12
CA ARG A 53 1.75 2.41 -8.46
C ARG A 53 0.90 3.36 -7.62
N SER A 54 -0.39 3.06 -7.47
CA SER A 54 -1.32 3.85 -6.64
C SER A 54 -0.84 3.90 -5.20
N THR A 55 -0.48 2.75 -4.62
CA THR A 55 0.07 2.63 -3.27
C THR A 55 1.35 3.43 -3.12
N SER A 56 2.31 3.27 -4.04
CA SER A 56 3.55 4.04 -4.00
C SER A 56 3.26 5.54 -4.01
N LEU A 57 2.41 6.03 -4.91
CA LEU A 57 2.05 7.45 -4.98
C LEU A 57 1.36 7.95 -3.71
N ARG A 58 0.49 7.15 -3.08
CA ARG A 58 -0.15 7.49 -1.80
C ARG A 58 0.86 7.62 -0.68
N ILE A 59 1.75 6.64 -0.52
CA ILE A 59 2.84 6.68 0.48
C ILE A 59 3.74 7.89 0.21
N GLN A 60 4.12 8.15 -1.05
CA GLN A 60 4.93 9.32 -1.40
C GLN A 60 4.23 10.64 -1.06
N SER A 61 2.93 10.74 -1.34
CA SER A 61 2.13 11.94 -1.03
C SER A 61 2.05 12.17 0.48
N ALA A 62 1.84 11.12 1.26
CA ALA A 62 1.78 11.17 2.70
C ALA A 62 3.14 11.58 3.30
N LEU A 63 4.23 10.97 2.84
CA LEU A 63 5.59 11.29 3.28
C LEU A 63 6.05 12.70 2.89
N ARG A 64 5.60 13.24 1.77
CA ARG A 64 5.90 14.64 1.41
C ARG A 64 5.26 15.64 2.39
N LYS A 65 4.14 15.27 3.00
CA LYS A 65 3.47 16.07 4.03
C LYS A 65 4.05 15.85 5.42
N ALA A 66 4.82 14.78 5.62
CA ALA A 66 5.45 14.51 6.90
C ALA A 66 6.49 15.60 7.24
N SER A 67 6.40 16.08 8.47
CA SER A 67 7.37 17.00 9.05
C SER A 67 8.57 16.23 9.61
N LEU A 68 8.36 15.04 10.16
CA LEU A 68 9.44 14.23 10.75
C LEU A 68 9.15 12.74 10.62
N ILE A 69 10.14 11.94 10.26
CA ILE A 69 10.06 10.48 10.42
C ILE A 69 10.55 10.17 11.83
N THR A 70 9.69 9.62 12.69
CA THR A 70 10.04 9.34 14.08
C THR A 70 10.60 7.93 14.23
N SER A 71 10.06 6.95 13.51
CA SER A 71 10.55 5.56 13.53
C SER A 71 10.54 4.95 12.14
N CYS A 72 11.54 4.13 11.84
CA CYS A 72 11.61 3.39 10.58
C CYS A 72 12.23 2.02 10.82
N THR A 73 11.46 0.98 10.53
CA THR A 73 11.92 -0.41 10.43
C THR A 73 11.69 -0.88 8.99
N PRO A 74 12.19 -2.05 8.57
CA PRO A 74 11.92 -2.55 7.22
C PRO A 74 10.42 -2.66 6.89
N THR A 75 9.56 -2.95 7.87
CA THR A 75 8.14 -3.23 7.63
C THR A 75 7.19 -2.19 8.22
N THR A 76 7.71 -1.24 8.99
CA THR A 76 6.92 -0.19 9.62
C THR A 76 7.59 1.17 9.49
N LEU A 77 6.77 2.20 9.32
CA LEU A 77 7.19 3.59 9.26
C LEU A 77 6.25 4.42 10.14
N VAL A 78 6.80 5.18 11.06
CA VAL A 78 6.05 6.14 11.88
C VAL A 78 6.55 7.53 11.56
N TYR A 79 5.63 8.44 11.29
CA TYR A 79 5.96 9.82 10.99
C TYR A 79 4.96 10.78 11.61
N TRP A 80 5.47 11.97 11.92
CA TRP A 80 4.71 13.10 12.39
C TRP A 80 4.35 13.98 11.20
N THR A 81 3.06 14.21 10.99
CA THR A 81 2.54 15.02 9.88
C THR A 81 2.91 16.49 10.05
N GLY A 82 2.88 17.01 11.26
CA GLY A 82 3.27 18.36 11.60
C GLY A 82 2.47 18.86 12.79
N ASP A 83 2.76 20.10 13.18
CA ASP A 83 2.19 20.77 14.35
C ASP A 83 0.88 21.48 13.97
N ALA A 84 -0.21 20.71 13.89
CA ALA A 84 -1.51 21.19 13.42
C ALA A 84 -2.16 22.16 14.41
N ASN A 85 -1.86 22.00 15.71
CA ASN A 85 -2.39 22.84 16.78
C ASN A 85 -1.42 23.97 17.21
N SER A 86 -0.23 24.05 16.60
CA SER A 86 0.79 25.08 16.85
C SER A 86 1.30 25.12 18.29
N ASN A 87 1.34 23.98 18.99
CA ASN A 87 1.84 23.88 20.36
C ASN A 87 3.34 23.54 20.45
N GLY A 88 3.99 23.31 19.30
CA GLY A 88 5.40 22.97 19.22
C GLY A 88 5.75 21.54 19.63
N GLN A 89 4.75 20.70 19.88
CA GLN A 89 4.86 19.34 20.40
C GLN A 89 4.26 18.34 19.40
N ILE A 90 4.48 17.05 19.65
CA ILE A 90 3.89 15.97 18.84
C ILE A 90 2.62 15.54 19.54
N ASN A 91 1.48 15.63 18.86
CA ASN A 91 0.24 15.08 19.37
C ASN A 91 -0.09 13.74 18.71
N VAL A 92 -0.89 12.92 19.39
CA VAL A 92 -1.24 11.57 18.91
C VAL A 92 -2.02 11.59 17.59
N SER A 93 -2.90 12.58 17.38
CA SER A 93 -3.66 12.73 16.13
C SER A 93 -2.78 13.08 14.92
N GLU A 94 -1.59 13.63 15.18
CA GLU A 94 -0.63 14.06 14.17
C GLU A 94 0.35 12.94 13.79
N LEU A 95 0.39 11.86 14.57
CA LEU A 95 1.19 10.67 14.29
C LEU A 95 0.46 9.75 13.33
N VAL A 96 1.19 9.31 12.32
CA VAL A 96 0.73 8.31 11.36
C VAL A 96 1.70 7.16 11.34
N ARG A 97 1.14 5.95 11.37
CA ARG A 97 1.87 4.69 11.33
C ARG A 97 1.47 3.92 10.08
N ILE A 98 2.43 3.63 9.20
CA ILE A 98 2.26 2.72 8.07
C ILE A 98 2.93 1.42 8.43
N SER A 99 2.23 0.29 8.36
CA SER A 99 2.83 -1.02 8.59
C SER A 99 2.39 -2.06 7.58
N TYR A 100 3.28 -3.01 7.32
CA TYR A 100 3.00 -4.22 6.56
C TYR A 100 2.49 -5.33 7.47
N ASP A 101 1.31 -5.85 7.15
CA ASP A 101 0.73 -7.05 7.75
C ASP A 101 1.10 -8.28 6.92
N HIS A 102 2.02 -9.08 7.47
CA HIS A 102 2.49 -10.31 6.84
C HIS A 102 1.43 -11.42 6.73
N VAL A 103 0.42 -11.41 7.60
CA VAL A 103 -0.64 -12.44 7.62
C VAL A 103 -1.61 -12.18 6.48
N ASN A 104 -2.10 -10.93 6.39
CA ASN A 104 -3.07 -10.53 5.38
C ASN A 104 -2.43 -10.11 4.05
N LYS A 105 -1.10 -9.93 4.01
CA LYS A 105 -0.35 -9.41 2.85
C LYS A 105 -0.82 -8.01 2.45
N GLU A 106 -0.99 -7.15 3.45
CA GLU A 106 -1.57 -5.82 3.29
C GLU A 106 -0.65 -4.74 3.85
N VAL A 107 -0.68 -3.57 3.22
CA VAL A 107 -0.06 -2.36 3.76
C VAL A 107 -1.18 -1.48 4.26
N ARG A 108 -1.12 -1.14 5.55
CA ARG A 108 -2.14 -0.37 6.25
C ARG A 108 -1.56 0.89 6.85
N GLU A 109 -2.35 1.95 6.81
CA GLU A 109 -2.09 3.23 7.45
C GLU A 109 -3.01 3.38 8.65
N TYR A 110 -2.43 3.74 9.78
CA TYR A 110 -3.11 3.96 11.04
C TYR A 110 -2.90 5.40 11.48
N GLN A 111 -4.00 6.08 11.75
CA GLN A 111 -4.00 7.45 12.26
C GLN A 111 -5.16 7.62 13.25
N VAL A 112 -4.95 8.38 14.30
CA VAL A 112 -6.03 8.76 15.22
C VAL A 112 -6.75 9.97 14.64
N ASP A 113 -8.05 9.85 14.39
CA ASP A 113 -8.90 10.96 13.96
C ASP A 113 -9.91 11.31 15.05
N LEU A 114 -9.83 12.56 15.53
CA LEU A 114 -10.69 13.11 16.58
C LEU A 114 -11.75 14.07 16.02
N GLY A 115 -11.91 14.14 14.69
CA GLY A 115 -12.74 15.14 14.00
C GLY A 115 -14.23 15.13 14.37
N ASP A 116 -14.78 13.99 14.81
CA ASP A 116 -16.18 13.87 15.23
C ASP A 116 -16.43 14.43 16.65
N LEU A 117 -15.37 14.75 17.39
CA LEU A 117 -15.46 15.30 18.73
C LEU A 117 -15.58 16.82 18.70
N ASN A 118 -16.21 17.38 19.75
CA ASN A 118 -16.13 18.83 19.95
C ASN A 118 -14.69 19.24 20.30
N ALA A 119 -14.35 20.51 20.07
CA ALA A 119 -12.99 21.02 20.24
C ALA A 119 -12.41 20.79 21.65
N VAL A 120 -13.24 20.83 22.71
CA VAL A 120 -12.77 20.63 24.08
C VAL A 120 -12.42 19.15 24.32
N ALA A 121 -13.29 18.23 23.90
CA ALA A 121 -13.04 16.80 24.01
C ALA A 121 -11.84 16.37 23.15
N ALA A 122 -11.73 16.91 21.93
CA ALA A 122 -10.58 16.68 21.06
C ALA A 122 -9.28 17.15 21.73
N ALA A 123 -9.23 18.37 22.27
CA ALA A 123 -8.04 18.90 22.95
C ALA A 123 -7.64 18.10 24.21
N ILE A 124 -8.61 17.56 24.95
CA ILE A 124 -8.34 16.72 26.13
C ILE A 124 -7.78 15.35 25.71
N LEU A 125 -8.32 14.78 24.63
CA LEU A 125 -7.92 13.45 24.16
C LEU A 125 -6.66 13.48 23.31
N ASP A 126 -6.35 14.58 22.62
CA ASP A 126 -5.18 14.72 21.75
C ASP A 126 -3.90 14.90 22.56
N ALA A 127 -3.53 13.88 23.34
CA ALA A 127 -2.44 13.93 24.28
C ALA A 127 -1.10 14.13 23.57
N THR A 128 -0.26 14.96 24.18
CA THR A 128 1.13 15.13 23.76
C THR A 128 1.91 13.83 23.94
N VAL A 129 2.66 13.45 22.90
CA VAL A 129 3.54 12.29 22.85
C VAL A 129 4.99 12.78 22.82
N SER A 130 5.85 12.21 23.67
CA SER A 130 7.27 12.54 23.63
C SER A 130 7.93 12.01 22.35
N LEU A 131 8.99 12.68 21.87
CA LEU A 131 9.73 12.19 20.69
C LEU A 131 10.30 10.77 20.93
N ALA A 132 10.78 10.47 22.14
CA ALA A 132 11.26 9.14 22.50
C ALA A 132 10.16 8.07 22.35
N THR A 133 8.94 8.36 22.80
CA THR A 133 7.78 7.47 22.59
C THR A 133 7.43 7.34 21.11
N ALA A 134 7.45 8.44 20.35
CA ALA A 134 7.16 8.41 18.92
C ALA A 134 8.21 7.66 18.08
N MET A 135 9.44 7.51 18.59
CA MET A 135 10.50 6.71 17.98
C MET A 135 10.34 5.19 18.20
N ASP A 136 9.53 4.79 19.19
CA ASP A 136 9.25 3.39 19.49
C ASP A 136 7.94 2.94 18.81
N ASP A 137 8.09 2.18 17.71
CA ASP A 137 6.94 1.63 16.97
C ASP A 137 6.00 0.80 17.87
N ALA A 138 6.53 0.05 18.82
CA ALA A 138 5.72 -0.79 19.69
C ALA A 138 4.86 0.07 20.62
N ALA A 139 5.45 1.12 21.20
CA ALA A 139 4.74 2.06 22.05
C ALA A 139 3.67 2.84 21.29
N VAL A 140 3.97 3.31 20.06
CA VAL A 140 3.00 4.00 19.21
C VAL A 140 1.84 3.08 18.85
N ARG A 141 2.14 1.84 18.46
CA ARG A 141 1.11 0.83 18.13
C ARG A 141 0.22 0.57 19.34
N GLU A 142 0.79 0.36 20.52
CA GLU A 142 0.02 0.11 21.75
C GLU A 142 -0.87 1.31 22.11
N LEU A 143 -0.32 2.53 22.06
CA LEU A 143 -1.06 3.76 22.29
C LEU A 143 -2.28 3.87 21.37
N MET A 144 -2.08 3.65 20.07
CA MET A 144 -3.13 3.70 19.06
C MET A 144 -4.17 2.57 19.24
N SER A 145 -3.73 1.33 19.50
CA SER A 145 -4.61 0.16 19.56
C SER A 145 -5.39 -0.01 20.87
N THR A 146 -4.90 0.61 21.95
CA THR A 146 -5.47 0.43 23.29
C THR A 146 -6.21 1.69 23.72
N THR A 147 -5.52 2.82 23.79
CA THR A 147 -6.09 4.08 24.30
C THR A 147 -7.00 4.75 23.26
N TYR A 148 -6.57 4.76 22.00
CA TYR A 148 -7.26 5.48 20.92
C TYR A 148 -8.06 4.58 19.97
N LYS A 149 -8.28 3.31 20.34
CA LYS A 149 -9.00 2.34 19.51
C LYS A 149 -10.33 2.85 18.93
N PRO A 150 -11.19 3.57 19.66
CA PRO A 150 -12.46 4.07 19.12
C PRO A 150 -12.29 5.13 18.02
N TYR A 151 -11.13 5.80 17.98
CA TYR A 151 -10.82 6.91 17.09
C TYR A 151 -9.76 6.53 16.04
N LEU A 152 -9.34 5.26 16.02
CA LEU A 152 -8.30 4.78 15.12
C LEU A 152 -8.88 4.57 13.73
N GLN A 153 -8.42 5.36 12.77
CA GLN A 153 -8.63 5.09 11.35
C GLN A 153 -7.62 4.05 10.87
N ASP A 154 -8.13 2.91 10.42
CA ASP A 154 -7.37 1.88 9.71
C ASP A 154 -7.70 1.97 8.22
N ARG A 155 -6.72 2.40 7.43
CA ARG A 155 -6.85 2.57 5.98
C ARG A 155 -5.98 1.55 5.25
N LEU A 156 -6.62 0.72 4.44
CA LEU A 156 -5.93 -0.15 3.50
C LEU A 156 -5.27 0.69 2.39
N LEU A 157 -3.94 0.66 2.32
CA LEU A 157 -3.19 1.29 1.24
C LEU A 157 -3.04 0.35 0.04
N SER A 158 -2.73 -0.92 0.30
CA SER A 158 -2.51 -1.96 -0.73
C SER A 158 -2.84 -3.34 -0.19
N SER A 159 -3.45 -4.17 -1.01
CA SER A 159 -3.56 -5.62 -0.82
C SER A 159 -2.57 -6.37 -1.71
N SER A 160 -2.47 -7.68 -1.52
CA SER A 160 -1.64 -8.59 -2.33
C SER A 160 -0.17 -8.19 -2.35
N VAL A 161 0.32 -7.64 -1.24
CA VAL A 161 1.72 -7.23 -1.07
C VAL A 161 2.52 -8.40 -0.55
N ARG A 162 3.55 -8.82 -1.29
CA ARG A 162 4.46 -9.88 -0.90
C ARG A 162 5.46 -9.41 0.15
N SER A 163 6.01 -8.21 -0.05
CA SER A 163 6.93 -7.60 0.90
C SER A 163 6.95 -6.08 0.76
N VAL A 164 7.29 -5.43 1.87
CA VAL A 164 7.61 -4.01 1.95
C VAL A 164 8.96 -3.88 2.61
N GLU A 165 9.74 -2.94 2.11
CA GLU A 165 10.97 -2.51 2.75
C GLU A 165 11.01 -0.98 2.79
N PHE A 166 10.94 -0.43 3.99
CA PHE A 166 11.27 0.96 4.26
C PHE A 166 12.73 1.07 4.69
N SER A 167 13.43 2.04 4.11
CA SER A 167 14.78 2.38 4.53
C SER A 167 15.01 3.89 4.45
N THR A 168 15.95 4.39 5.23
CA THR A 168 16.25 5.81 5.31
C THR A 168 17.72 6.08 4.98
N ASP A 169 18.03 7.33 4.62
CA ASP A 169 19.42 7.78 4.42
C ASP A 169 20.22 7.87 5.72
N LYS A 170 19.55 8.24 6.82
CA LYS A 170 20.08 8.32 8.18
C LYS A 170 19.10 7.65 9.15
N GLY A 171 19.55 7.30 10.34
CA GLY A 171 18.64 6.81 11.38
C GLY A 171 17.55 7.84 11.71
N ALA A 172 16.31 7.39 11.89
CA ALA A 172 15.25 8.23 12.44
C ALA A 172 15.67 8.70 13.87
N PRO A 173 15.40 9.96 14.26
CA PRO A 173 14.56 10.93 13.57
C PRO A 173 15.31 11.89 12.63
N LEU A 174 16.59 11.65 12.32
CA LEU A 174 17.45 12.59 11.59
C LEU A 174 17.43 12.42 10.05
N THR A 175 16.53 11.58 9.53
CA THR A 175 16.42 11.29 8.11
C THR A 175 15.76 12.43 7.33
N GLY A 176 16.27 12.68 6.12
CA GLY A 176 15.61 13.57 5.16
C GLY A 176 15.00 12.83 3.97
N LEU A 177 15.33 11.55 3.79
CA LEU A 177 14.97 10.74 2.64
C LEU A 177 14.51 9.35 3.06
N VAL A 178 13.29 8.98 2.68
CA VAL A 178 12.74 7.63 2.85
C VAL A 178 12.71 6.93 1.50
N ARG A 179 13.23 5.71 1.44
CA ARG A 179 13.10 4.78 0.31
C ARG A 179 12.06 3.74 0.65
N VAL A 180 11.19 3.47 -0.31
CA VAL A 180 10.12 2.47 -0.21
C VAL A 180 10.29 1.49 -1.35
N ARG A 181 10.48 0.22 -1.03
CA ARG A 181 10.41 -0.89 -1.97
C ARG A 181 9.15 -1.69 -1.65
N LEU A 182 8.30 -1.83 -2.64
CA LEU A 182 7.03 -2.54 -2.57
C LEU A 182 7.04 -3.67 -3.60
N ASP A 183 6.71 -4.87 -3.16
CA ASP A 183 6.63 -6.06 -3.99
C ASP A 183 5.19 -6.56 -3.98
N VAL A 184 4.48 -6.47 -5.11
CA VAL A 184 3.04 -6.75 -5.22
C VAL A 184 2.82 -7.88 -6.22
N GLY A 185 1.90 -8.80 -5.89
CA GLY A 185 1.53 -9.93 -6.73
C GLY A 185 1.89 -11.27 -6.11
N ASP A 186 1.80 -12.32 -6.92
CA ASP A 186 2.11 -13.69 -6.54
C ASP A 186 3.53 -14.11 -6.97
N GLN A 187 3.87 -15.40 -6.86
CA GLN A 187 5.20 -15.89 -7.23
C GLN A 187 5.46 -15.86 -8.74
N ALA A 188 4.44 -15.98 -9.58
CA ALA A 188 4.57 -16.01 -11.03
C ALA A 188 4.57 -14.60 -11.63
N GLN A 189 3.89 -13.66 -10.98
CA GLN A 189 3.59 -12.33 -11.50
C GLN A 189 3.83 -11.24 -10.44
N ALA A 190 5.06 -11.19 -9.91
CA ALA A 190 5.46 -10.15 -8.97
C ALA A 190 5.96 -8.88 -9.68
N ILE A 191 5.54 -7.73 -9.18
CA ILE A 191 6.01 -6.42 -9.60
C ILE A 191 6.69 -5.73 -8.43
N VAL A 192 7.94 -5.32 -8.66
CA VAL A 192 8.71 -4.55 -7.69
C VAL A 192 8.65 -3.08 -8.08
N VAL A 193 8.09 -2.26 -7.20
CA VAL A 193 8.11 -0.80 -7.30
C VAL A 193 9.07 -0.25 -6.27
N GLN A 194 10.02 0.58 -6.70
CA GLN A 194 10.93 1.29 -5.83
C GLN A 194 10.71 2.79 -5.98
N SER A 195 10.67 3.49 -4.86
CA SER A 195 10.52 4.94 -4.81
C SER A 195 11.36 5.53 -3.69
N ALA A 196 11.75 6.79 -3.85
CA ALA A 196 12.44 7.56 -2.83
C ALA A 196 11.77 8.91 -2.68
N VAL A 197 11.62 9.37 -1.44
CA VAL A 197 10.87 10.57 -1.09
C VAL A 197 11.67 11.40 -0.12
N SER A 198 11.96 12.64 -0.51
CA SER A 198 12.48 13.64 0.41
C SER A 198 11.31 14.30 1.15
N LEU A 199 11.48 14.53 2.45
CA LEU A 199 10.55 15.35 3.23
C LEU A 199 10.57 16.79 2.70
N ARG A 200 9.41 17.44 2.59
CA ARG A 200 9.32 18.79 2.02
C ARG A 200 9.78 19.87 2.98
N SER A 201 9.44 19.72 4.26
CA SER A 201 9.76 20.67 5.33
C SER A 201 10.21 19.87 6.57
N PRO A 202 11.39 19.25 6.52
CA PRO A 202 11.85 18.42 7.62
C PRO A 202 12.03 19.26 8.89
N ALA A 203 11.37 18.86 9.97
CA ALA A 203 11.56 19.37 11.32
C ALA A 203 12.83 18.80 11.97
N THR A 204 13.70 18.12 11.21
CA THR A 204 14.98 17.57 11.70
C THR A 204 15.88 18.62 12.36
N PRO A 205 15.92 19.91 11.96
CA PRO A 205 16.69 20.93 12.68
C PRO A 205 16.16 21.23 14.09
N ARG A 206 14.90 20.88 14.39
CA ARG A 206 14.29 21.01 15.73
C ARG A 206 14.60 19.83 16.64
N VAL A 207 15.26 18.79 16.14
CA VAL A 207 15.63 17.64 16.96
C VAL A 207 16.93 17.96 17.70
N GLY A 208 16.84 18.02 19.02
CA GLY A 208 17.98 18.14 19.94
C GLY A 208 18.28 16.82 20.65
N ILE A 209 19.37 16.80 21.40
CA ILE A 209 19.73 15.68 22.28
C ILE A 209 19.89 16.26 23.70
N VAL A 210 19.10 15.75 24.65
CA VAL A 210 19.22 16.06 26.08
C VAL A 210 19.40 14.74 26.81
N ASP A 211 20.45 14.61 27.62
CA ASP A 211 20.78 13.39 28.37
C ASP A 211 20.82 12.11 27.50
N ARG A 212 21.35 12.22 26.27
CA ARG A 212 21.43 11.15 25.25
C ARG A 212 20.08 10.69 24.70
N VAL A 213 19.00 11.41 24.97
CA VAL A 213 17.67 11.16 24.42
C VAL A 213 17.34 12.24 23.40
N TYR A 214 16.78 11.83 22.26
CA TYR A 214 16.27 12.78 21.28
C TYR A 214 15.03 13.49 21.81
N VAL A 215 15.05 14.82 21.75
CA VAL A 215 13.93 15.67 22.14
C VAL A 215 13.61 16.66 21.03
N LEU A 216 12.35 17.04 20.91
CA LEU A 216 11.94 18.12 20.02
C LEU A 216 12.13 19.44 20.77
N VAL A 217 13.01 20.30 20.28
CA VAL A 217 13.25 21.63 20.83
C VAL A 217 12.23 22.58 20.19
N GLY A 218 11.42 23.23 21.04
CA GLY A 218 10.48 24.27 20.61
C GLY A 218 11.24 25.43 19.98
N THR A 219 10.69 26.02 18.92
CA THR A 219 11.10 27.35 18.49
C THR A 219 10.38 28.35 19.39
N ASP A 220 11.07 28.83 20.42
CA ASP A 220 10.65 30.04 21.15
C ASP A 220 10.63 31.25 20.21
#